data_AF-A0A7C1KX21-F1
#
_entry.id   AF-A0A7C1KX21-F1
#
_cell.length_a   1.000
_cell.length_b   1.000
_cell.length_c   1.000
_cell.angle_alpha   90.00
_cell.angle_beta   90.00
_cell.angle_gamma   90.00
#
_symmetry.space_group_name_H-M   'P 1'
#
loop_
_entity.id
_entity.type
_entity.pdbx_description
1 polymer ?
#
loop_
_entity_poly.entity_id
_entity_poly.type
_entity_poly.pdbx_seq_one_letter_code
_entity_poly.pdbx_strand_id
1 'polypeptide(L)'
;MKLLESYDNTEIYERPGDIPLYNLLAPPLDRDDYLIKEHVRERAIMQIDIDPSLILDVNKRNRIFREEILKILIAGFPELSDSKIDTISKMIVEEMVGYGRLNPLLEDEGLEEIMVMGANSPVYVYHKKFGACETNVIFNSTSEVENIA
;
A
#
# COMPACT_ATOMS: atom_id res chain seq x y z
N MET A 1 13.88 3.51 -21.77
CA MET A 1 13.06 2.49 -21.10
C MET A 1 11.90 2.14 -22.01
N LYS A 2 11.54 0.87 -22.12
CA LYS A 2 10.46 0.38 -22.99
C LYS A 2 9.42 -0.32 -22.10
N LEU A 3 8.14 0.01 -22.24
CA LEU A 3 7.08 -0.68 -21.51
C LEU A 3 6.99 -2.13 -22.03
N LEU A 4 7.09 -3.09 -21.11
CA LEU A 4 6.95 -4.52 -21.35
C LEU A 4 5.53 -4.99 -21.07
N GLU A 5 4.95 -4.52 -19.97
CA GLU A 5 3.61 -4.92 -19.52
C GLU A 5 3.00 -3.84 -18.61
N SER A 6 1.67 -3.75 -18.58
CA SER A 6 0.92 -2.89 -17.67
C SER A 6 -0.38 -3.61 -17.28
N TYR A 7 -0.65 -3.66 -15.99
CA TYR A 7 -1.84 -4.26 -15.39
C TYR A 7 -2.11 -3.63 -14.03
N ASP A 8 -3.38 -3.58 -13.63
CA ASP A 8 -3.83 -2.94 -12.39
C ASP A 8 -3.17 -1.57 -12.14
N ASN A 9 -2.42 -1.42 -11.06
CA ASN A 9 -1.62 -0.24 -10.72
C ASN A 9 -0.11 -0.46 -10.92
N THR A 10 0.27 -1.32 -11.87
CA THR A 10 1.65 -1.73 -12.13
C THR A 10 2.02 -1.52 -13.60
N GLU A 11 3.24 -1.02 -13.81
CA GLU A 11 3.89 -0.98 -15.12
C GLU A 11 5.28 -1.57 -15.03
N ILE A 12 5.64 -2.44 -15.98
CA ILE A 12 6.96 -3.07 -16.03
C ILE A 12 7.73 -2.54 -17.22
N TYR A 13 8.92 -1.99 -16.97
CA TYR A 13 9.77 -1.36 -17.98
C TYR A 13 11.10 -2.08 -18.14
N GLU A 14 11.48 -2.34 -19.39
CA GLU A 14 12.81 -2.78 -19.75
C GLU A 14 13.83 -1.64 -19.53
N ARG A 15 14.92 -1.97 -18.83
CA ARG A 15 16.10 -1.11 -18.65
C ARG A 15 17.29 -1.78 -19.34
N PRO A 16 17.77 -1.27 -20.49
CA PRO A 16 18.87 -1.89 -21.22
C PRO A 16 20.15 -2.00 -20.36
N GLY A 17 20.69 -3.21 -20.24
CA GLY A 17 21.91 -3.48 -19.46
C GLY A 17 21.69 -3.59 -17.95
N ASP A 18 20.43 -3.60 -17.49
CA ASP A 18 20.05 -3.65 -16.09
C ASP A 18 18.80 -4.53 -15.90
N ILE A 19 18.41 -4.81 -14.66
CA ILE A 19 17.15 -5.51 -14.37
C ILE A 19 15.95 -4.60 -14.68
N PRO A 20 14.79 -5.16 -15.09
CA PRO A 20 13.58 -4.37 -15.33
C PRO A 20 13.13 -3.55 -14.11
N LEU A 21 12.47 -2.42 -14.38
CA LEU A 21 11.79 -1.64 -13.35
C LEU A 21 10.34 -2.12 -13.24
N TYR A 22 9.96 -2.57 -12.05
CA TYR A 22 8.58 -2.78 -11.63
C TYR A 22 8.07 -1.48 -10.99
N ASN A 23 7.29 -0.71 -11.74
CA ASN A 23 6.82 0.61 -11.32
C ASN A 23 5.40 0.50 -10.76
N LEU A 24 5.25 0.66 -9.44
CA LEU A 24 3.94 0.82 -8.83
C LEU A 24 3.42 2.25 -9.04
N LEU A 25 2.27 2.35 -9.65
CA LEU A 25 1.54 3.59 -9.83
C LEU A 25 0.86 3.98 -8.52
N ALA A 26 0.94 5.27 -8.19
CA ALA A 26 0.18 5.83 -7.09
C ALA A 26 -1.32 5.60 -7.33
N PRO A 27 -2.10 5.32 -6.27
CA PRO A 27 -3.55 5.24 -6.39
C PRO A 27 -4.11 6.51 -7.04
N PRO A 28 -5.14 6.41 -7.88
CA PRO A 28 -5.71 7.54 -8.58
C PRO A 28 -6.60 8.38 -7.63
N LEU A 29 -6.00 9.02 -6.64
CA LEU A 29 -6.66 10.01 -5.81
C LEU A 29 -6.45 11.41 -6.38
N ASP A 30 -7.54 12.16 -6.52
CA ASP A 30 -7.45 13.59 -6.72
C ASP A 30 -6.95 14.28 -5.44
N ARG A 31 -6.66 15.58 -5.55
CA ARG A 31 -6.11 16.34 -4.42
C ARG A 31 -7.07 16.39 -3.24
N ASP A 32 -8.37 16.47 -3.49
CA ASP A 32 -9.37 16.63 -2.44
C ASP A 32 -9.55 15.30 -1.70
N ASP A 33 -9.64 14.18 -2.43
CA ASP A 33 -9.70 12.84 -1.86
C ASP A 33 -8.45 12.51 -1.02
N TYR A 34 -7.28 12.96 -1.46
CA TYR A 34 -6.05 12.81 -0.68
C TYR A 34 -6.12 13.58 0.65
N LEU A 35 -6.61 14.82 0.64
CA LEU A 35 -6.78 15.61 1.87
C LEU A 35 -7.80 14.98 2.81
N ILE A 36 -8.89 14.42 2.27
CA ILE A 36 -9.87 13.66 3.04
C ILE A 36 -9.21 12.44 3.69
N LYS A 37 -8.45 11.65 2.92
CA LYS A 37 -7.74 10.47 3.43
C LYS A 37 -6.83 10.83 4.61
N GLU A 38 -6.00 11.87 4.46
CA GLU A 38 -5.09 12.33 5.52
C GLU A 38 -5.86 12.77 6.77
N HIS A 39 -6.94 13.56 6.59
CA HIS A 39 -7.77 14.01 7.70
C HIS A 39 -8.43 12.86 8.46
N VAL A 40 -8.98 11.88 7.73
CA VAL A 40 -9.59 10.69 8.33
C VAL A 40 -8.55 9.84 9.05
N ARG A 41 -7.36 9.65 8.46
CA ARG A 41 -6.25 8.91 9.10
C ARG A 41 -5.86 9.54 10.43
N GLU A 42 -5.68 10.86 10.47
CA GLU A 42 -5.35 11.58 11.70
C GLU A 42 -6.44 11.39 12.76
N ARG A 43 -7.71 11.48 12.38
CA ARG A 43 -8.82 11.21 13.29
C ARG A 43 -8.87 9.76 13.76
N ALA A 44 -8.56 8.81 12.90
CA ALA A 44 -8.51 7.38 13.24
C ALA A 44 -7.41 7.10 14.27
N ILE A 45 -6.21 7.67 14.10
CA ILE A 45 -5.11 7.57 15.08
C ILE A 45 -5.54 8.08 16.47
N MET A 46 -6.35 9.13 16.54
CA MET A 46 -6.80 9.71 17.81
C MET A 46 -7.98 8.96 18.46
N GLN A 47 -8.83 8.31 17.67
CA GLN A 47 -10.09 7.73 18.14
C GLN A 47 -10.06 6.20 18.31
N ILE A 48 -9.21 5.50 17.56
CA ILE A 48 -9.13 4.04 17.61
C ILE A 48 -8.17 3.65 18.74
N ASP A 49 -8.74 3.24 19.87
CA ASP A 49 -8.01 2.72 21.03
C ASP A 49 -7.84 1.19 20.95
N ILE A 50 -7.24 0.73 19.84
CA ILE A 50 -6.99 -0.69 19.59
C ILE A 50 -5.52 -0.84 19.25
N ASP A 51 -4.79 -1.64 20.02
CA ASP A 51 -3.42 -2.00 19.69
C ASP A 51 -3.42 -3.06 18.58
N PRO A 52 -2.95 -2.72 17.36
CA PRO A 52 -2.94 -3.66 16.24
C PRO A 52 -2.02 -4.86 16.45
N SER A 53 -1.00 -4.74 17.30
CA SER A 53 -0.04 -5.83 17.59
C SER A 53 -0.67 -6.99 18.37
N LEU A 54 -1.77 -6.72 19.09
CA LEU A 54 -2.52 -7.73 19.84
C LEU A 54 -3.43 -8.60 18.95
N ILE A 55 -3.61 -8.22 17.68
CA ILE A 55 -4.44 -8.93 16.70
C ILE A 55 -3.52 -9.58 15.67
N LEU A 56 -3.09 -10.82 15.97
CA LEU A 56 -2.18 -11.58 15.11
C LEU A 56 -2.78 -11.96 13.74
N ASP A 57 -4.10 -12.17 13.70
CA ASP A 57 -4.80 -12.46 12.44
C ASP A 57 -4.94 -11.17 11.63
N VAL A 58 -4.14 -11.06 10.57
CA VAL A 58 -4.07 -9.89 9.67
C VAL A 58 -5.42 -9.59 9.04
N ASN A 59 -6.18 -10.61 8.59
CA ASN A 59 -7.48 -10.41 7.97
C ASN A 59 -8.49 -9.86 8.99
N LYS A 60 -8.47 -10.40 10.20
CA LYS A 60 -9.30 -9.91 11.30
C LYS A 60 -8.92 -8.48 11.69
N ARG A 61 -7.62 -8.18 11.79
CA ARG A 61 -7.09 -6.85 12.11
C ARG A 61 -7.53 -5.82 11.07
N ASN A 62 -7.31 -6.10 9.79
CA ASN A 62 -7.69 -5.23 8.69
C ASN A 62 -9.20 -4.96 8.70
N ARG A 63 -10.02 -6.00 8.94
CA ARG A 63 -11.48 -5.83 9.03
C ARG A 63 -11.89 -4.90 10.18
N ILE A 64 -11.36 -5.12 11.39
CA ILE A 64 -11.70 -4.30 12.56
C ILE A 64 -11.34 -2.82 12.31
N PHE A 65 -10.13 -2.55 11.82
CA PHE A 65 -9.72 -1.18 11.53
C PHE A 65 -10.55 -0.57 10.39
N ARG A 66 -10.86 -1.35 9.35
CA ARG A 66 -11.73 -0.89 8.25
C ARG A 66 -13.09 -0.46 8.78
N GLU A 67 -13.70 -1.24 9.68
CA GLU A 67 -14.99 -0.90 10.28
C GLU A 67 -14.94 0.44 11.04
N GLU A 68 -13.90 0.70 11.83
CA GLU A 68 -13.76 1.99 12.53
C GLU A 68 -13.50 3.16 11.57
N ILE A 69 -12.67 2.96 10.55
CA ILE A 69 -12.38 3.97 9.54
C ILE A 69 -13.64 4.32 8.74
N LEU A 70 -14.45 3.32 8.38
CA LEU A 70 -15.72 3.52 7.67
C LEU A 70 -16.68 4.38 8.50
N LYS A 71 -16.76 4.18 9.83
CA LYS A 71 -17.58 5.04 10.70
C LYS A 71 -17.13 6.50 10.64
N ILE A 72 -15.81 6.75 10.66
CA ILE A 72 -15.25 8.11 10.60
C ILE A 72 -15.53 8.74 9.23
N LEU A 73 -15.34 8.00 8.14
CA LEU A 73 -15.60 8.46 6.77
C LEU A 73 -17.06 8.83 6.56
N ILE A 74 -17.98 7.91 6.85
CA ILE A 74 -19.41 8.09 6.60
C ILE A 74 -19.98 9.24 7.44
N ALA A 75 -19.49 9.42 8.67
CA ALA A 75 -19.91 10.52 9.53
C ALA A 75 -19.32 11.87 9.11
N GLY A 76 -18.09 11.89 8.59
CA GLY A 76 -17.39 13.13 8.22
C GLY A 76 -17.67 13.62 6.81
N PHE A 77 -17.95 12.71 5.88
CA PHE A 77 -18.02 12.95 4.44
C PHE A 77 -19.17 12.15 3.79
N PRO A 78 -20.43 12.42 4.18
CA PRO A 78 -21.59 11.65 3.72
C PRO A 78 -21.86 11.77 2.21
N GLU A 79 -21.31 12.78 1.55
CA GLU A 79 -21.41 12.98 0.10
C GLU A 79 -20.43 12.15 -0.74
N LEU A 80 -19.47 11.45 -0.13
CA LEU A 80 -18.56 10.58 -0.87
C LEU A 80 -19.31 9.40 -1.48
N SER A 81 -18.94 9.05 -2.71
CA SER A 81 -19.43 7.83 -3.34
C SER A 81 -18.86 6.59 -2.68
N ASP A 82 -19.59 5.47 -2.76
CA ASP A 82 -19.16 4.18 -2.20
C ASP A 82 -17.76 3.76 -2.72
N SER A 83 -17.45 4.04 -3.99
CA SER A 83 -16.14 3.76 -4.57
C SER A 83 -15.01 4.59 -3.94
N LYS A 84 -15.27 5.88 -3.64
CA LYS A 84 -14.29 6.73 -2.94
C LYS A 84 -14.12 6.28 -1.49
N ILE A 85 -15.21 5.94 -0.80
CA ILE A 85 -15.19 5.39 0.56
C ILE A 85 -14.36 4.11 0.60
N ASP A 86 -14.57 3.19 -0.35
CA ASP A 86 -13.86 1.91 -0.43
C ASP A 86 -12.35 2.11 -0.65
N THR A 87 -12.00 2.98 -1.60
CA THR A 87 -10.60 3.32 -1.94
C THR A 87 -9.88 3.99 -0.77
N ILE A 88 -10.47 5.06 -0.21
CA ILE A 88 -9.88 5.82 0.89
C ILE A 88 -9.75 4.93 2.14
N SER A 89 -10.79 4.17 2.49
CA SER A 89 -10.72 3.26 3.64
C SER A 89 -9.68 2.15 3.45
N LYS A 90 -9.52 1.59 2.24
CA LYS A 90 -8.46 0.60 1.95
C LYS A 90 -7.09 1.22 2.19
N MET A 91 -6.82 2.40 1.64
CA MET A 91 -5.53 3.07 1.80
C MET A 91 -5.20 3.41 3.26
N ILE A 92 -6.19 3.86 4.05
CA ILE A 92 -5.97 4.17 5.47
C ILE A 92 -5.68 2.90 6.27
N VAL A 93 -6.40 1.80 6.03
CA VAL A 93 -6.14 0.51 6.69
C VAL A 93 -4.73 0.02 6.36
N GLU A 94 -4.33 0.08 5.10
CA GLU A 94 -2.99 -0.32 4.65
C GLU A 94 -1.87 0.48 5.33
N GLU A 95 -2.06 1.80 5.48
CA GLU A 95 -1.11 2.68 6.16
C GLU A 95 -1.07 2.48 7.68
N MET A 96 -2.20 2.20 8.32
CA MET A 96 -2.27 2.09 9.78
C MET A 96 -1.88 0.70 10.31
N VAL A 97 -2.30 -0.37 9.63
CA VAL A 97 -2.20 -1.75 10.14
C VAL A 97 -1.88 -2.81 9.09
N GLY A 98 -1.80 -2.43 7.82
CA GLY A 98 -1.35 -3.30 6.75
C GLY A 98 0.18 -3.29 6.61
N TYR A 99 0.66 -3.82 5.49
CA TYR A 99 2.09 -3.78 5.14
C TYR A 99 2.47 -2.48 4.40
N GLY A 100 1.64 -1.44 4.52
CA GLY A 100 1.82 -0.15 3.86
C GLY A 100 2.15 -0.31 2.37
N ARG A 101 3.30 0.22 1.98
CA ARG A 101 3.78 0.25 0.59
C ARG A 101 4.04 -1.13 -0.02
N LEU A 102 4.16 -2.20 0.80
CA LEU A 102 4.29 -3.57 0.28
C LEU A 102 2.96 -4.20 -0.09
N ASN A 103 1.83 -3.68 0.38
CA ASN A 103 0.54 -4.35 0.18
C ASN A 103 0.23 -4.61 -1.30
N PRO A 104 0.45 -3.66 -2.23
CA PRO A 104 0.26 -3.92 -3.67
C PRO A 104 1.17 -5.03 -4.22
N LEU A 105 2.38 -5.17 -3.68
CA LEU A 105 3.31 -6.25 -4.07
C LEU A 105 2.84 -7.61 -3.54
N LEU A 106 2.31 -7.64 -2.31
CA LEU A 106 1.79 -8.88 -1.68
C LEU A 106 0.51 -9.37 -2.33
N GLU A 107 -0.31 -8.47 -2.87
CA GLU A 107 -1.54 -8.79 -3.60
C GLU A 107 -1.28 -9.23 -5.06
N ASP A 108 -0.09 -8.98 -5.61
CA ASP A 108 0.25 -9.31 -7.00
C ASP A 108 0.59 -10.80 -7.17
N GLU A 109 -0.34 -11.56 -7.74
CA GLU A 109 -0.15 -12.98 -8.07
C GLU A 109 0.96 -13.22 -9.10
N GLY A 110 1.43 -12.20 -9.82
CA GLY A 110 2.56 -12.24 -10.75
C GLY A 110 3.93 -12.32 -10.06
N LEU A 111 4.00 -12.06 -8.75
CA LEU A 111 5.23 -12.10 -7.97
C LEU A 111 5.42 -13.45 -7.25
N GLU A 112 6.68 -13.91 -7.19
CA GLU A 112 7.08 -15.11 -6.44
C GLU A 112 7.79 -14.74 -5.13
N GLU A 113 8.56 -13.65 -5.14
CA GLU A 113 9.37 -13.21 -4.02
C GLU A 113 9.40 -11.69 -3.93
N ILE A 114 9.42 -11.17 -2.70
CA ILE A 114 9.60 -9.75 -2.36
C ILE A 114 10.79 -9.67 -1.41
N MET A 115 11.82 -8.92 -1.78
CA MET A 115 13.06 -8.76 -1.05
C MET A 115 13.21 -7.33 -0.53
N VAL A 116 13.13 -7.17 0.78
CA VAL A 116 13.37 -5.88 1.47
C VAL A 116 14.79 -5.88 2.03
N MET A 117 15.68 -5.09 1.41
CA MET A 117 17.11 -5.08 1.73
C MET A 117 17.47 -4.14 2.91
N GLY A 118 16.57 -3.23 3.28
CA GLY A 118 16.78 -2.25 4.34
C GLY A 118 16.35 -0.84 3.92
N ALA A 119 16.53 0.12 4.82
CA ALA A 119 16.18 1.51 4.57
C ALA A 119 17.03 2.11 3.42
N ASN A 120 16.44 3.04 2.69
CA ASN A 120 17.01 3.75 1.54
C ASN A 120 17.47 2.85 0.38
N SER A 121 17.04 1.58 0.38
CA SER A 121 17.24 0.65 -0.74
C SER A 121 15.89 0.36 -1.40
N PRO A 122 15.84 0.21 -2.74
CA PRO A 122 14.65 -0.29 -3.41
C PRO A 122 14.23 -1.65 -2.85
N VAL A 123 12.92 -1.88 -2.80
CA VAL A 123 12.40 -3.25 -2.69
C VAL A 123 12.65 -3.93 -4.03
N TYR A 124 13.16 -5.15 -4.01
CA TYR A 124 13.32 -5.99 -5.20
C TYR A 124 12.22 -7.04 -5.22
N VAL A 125 11.79 -7.44 -6.40
CA VAL A 125 10.78 -8.50 -6.57
C VAL A 125 11.23 -9.50 -7.61
N TYR A 126 10.78 -10.75 -7.49
CA TYR A 126 10.94 -11.75 -8.54
C TYR A 126 9.60 -11.97 -9.23
N HIS A 127 9.46 -11.46 -10.46
CA HIS A 127 8.25 -11.57 -11.26
C HIS A 127 8.29 -12.83 -12.12
N LYS A 128 7.23 -13.66 -12.08
CA LYS A 128 7.14 -14.96 -12.77
C LYS A 128 7.55 -14.93 -14.24
N LYS A 129 7.23 -13.83 -14.93
CA LYS A 129 7.52 -13.62 -16.36
C LYS A 129 8.83 -12.88 -16.65
N PHE A 130 9.28 -11.99 -15.75
CA PHE A 130 10.36 -11.04 -16.04
C PHE A 130 11.62 -11.26 -15.19
N GLY A 131 11.58 -12.20 -14.26
CA GLY A 131 12.68 -12.48 -13.35
C GLY A 131 12.83 -11.38 -12.29
N ALA A 132 14.06 -11.12 -11.87
CA ALA A 132 14.36 -10.08 -10.89
C ALA A 132 14.04 -8.69 -11.45
N CYS A 133 13.30 -7.89 -10.68
CA CYS A 133 12.96 -6.51 -10.97
C CYS A 133 13.31 -5.61 -9.78
N GLU A 134 13.75 -4.39 -10.06
CA GLU A 134 13.83 -3.31 -9.07
C GLU A 134 12.47 -2.62 -8.99
N THR A 135 12.00 -2.24 -7.80
CA THR A 135 10.76 -1.47 -7.66
C THR A 135 11.05 0.03 -7.43
N ASN A 136 10.04 0.87 -7.63
CA ASN A 136 10.07 2.27 -7.17
C ASN A 136 9.71 2.43 -5.68
N VAL A 137 9.54 1.33 -4.93
CA VAL A 137 9.21 1.35 -3.50
C VAL A 137 10.50 1.43 -2.68
N ILE A 138 10.61 2.47 -1.86
CA ILE A 138 11.74 2.69 -0.93
C ILE A 138 11.17 3.00 0.45
N PHE A 139 11.74 2.36 1.47
CA PHE A 139 11.51 2.70 2.89
C PHE A 139 12.55 3.72 3.34
N ASN A 140 12.14 4.79 4.00
CA ASN A 140 13.06 5.87 4.35
C ASN A 140 13.72 5.67 5.72
N SER A 141 13.20 4.76 6.55
CA SER A 141 13.69 4.51 7.90
C SER A 141 13.81 3.02 8.21
N THR A 142 14.74 2.65 9.10
CA THR A 142 14.89 1.27 9.58
C THR A 142 13.66 0.82 10.37
N SER A 143 13.02 1.73 11.11
CA SER A 143 11.79 1.44 11.84
C SER A 143 10.62 1.04 10.93
N GLU A 144 10.50 1.64 9.74
CA GLU A 144 9.52 1.19 8.74
C GLU A 144 9.78 -0.24 8.28
N VAL A 145 11.06 -0.63 8.16
CA VAL A 145 11.46 -1.99 7.76
C VAL A 145 11.24 -3.00 8.89
N GLU A 146 11.56 -2.63 10.14
CA GLU A 146 11.37 -3.49 11.31
C GLU A 146 9.89 -3.83 11.55
N ASN A 147 8.97 -2.94 11.23
CA ASN A 147 7.52 -3.17 11.35
C ASN A 147 6.96 -4.15 10.29
N ILE A 148 7.76 -4.53 9.29
CA ILE A 148 7.39 -5.47 8.23
C ILE A 148 7.81 -6.92 8.57
N ALA A 149 8.83 -7.09 9.43
CA ALA A 149 9.43 -8.39 9.78
C ALA A 149 8.76 -9.05 11.00
#